data_AF-A0A1F2QT30-F1
#
_entry.id   AF-A0A1F2QT30-F1
#
_cell.length_a   1.000
_cell.length_b   1.000
_cell.length_c   1.000
_cell.angle_alpha   90.00
_cell.angle_beta   90.00
_cell.angle_gamma   90.00
#
_symmetry.space_group_name_H-M   'P 1'
#
loop_
_entity.id
_entity.type
_entity.pdbx_description
1 polymer ?
#
loop_
_entity_poly.entity_id
_entity_poly.type
_entity_poly.pdbx_seq_one_letter_code
_entity_poly.pdbx_strand_id
1 'polypeptide(L)'
;MGVAMSITAFPVLARIVAERLFAERPDENGRVGRVSGILAFAFGAALLAETIGIHPLFGGFLAGVVMPSNDAVRRFVKSRLETVTSVILLPLFFTFAGLRTQVGLLRD
;
A
#
# COMPACT_ATOMS: atom_id res chain seq x y z
N MET A 1 -27.42 -0.95 -6.90
CA MET A 1 -26.72 -2.25 -7.03
C MET A 1 -25.43 -2.17 -7.85
N GLY A 2 -25.30 -1.30 -8.87
CA GLY A 2 -24.09 -1.19 -9.69
C GLY A 2 -22.81 -0.75 -8.95
N VAL A 3 -22.91 0.20 -8.00
CA VAL A 3 -21.74 0.70 -7.24
C VAL A 3 -21.11 -0.38 -6.37
N ALA A 4 -21.93 -1.27 -5.78
CA ALA A 4 -21.44 -2.38 -4.96
C ALA A 4 -20.66 -3.42 -5.77
N MET A 5 -21.09 -3.69 -7.02
CA MET A 5 -20.38 -4.57 -7.94
C MET A 5 -19.06 -3.95 -8.45
N SER A 6 -19.01 -2.63 -8.67
CA SER A 6 -17.78 -1.92 -9.03
C SER A 6 -16.73 -1.95 -7.92
N ILE A 7 -17.14 -1.85 -6.65
CA ILE A 7 -16.23 -1.91 -5.50
C ILE A 7 -15.61 -3.31 -5.35
N THR A 8 -16.33 -4.39 -5.73
CA THR A 8 -15.81 -5.77 -5.66
C THR A 8 -15.10 -6.24 -6.94
N ALA A 9 -15.47 -5.72 -8.11
CA ALA A 9 -14.86 -6.11 -9.39
C ALA A 9 -13.51 -5.41 -9.64
N PHE A 10 -13.35 -4.19 -9.12
CA PHE A 10 -12.15 -3.40 -9.30
C PHE A 10 -10.87 -4.02 -8.68
N PRO A 11 -10.91 -4.59 -7.45
CA PRO A 11 -9.78 -5.32 -6.87
C PRO A 11 -9.34 -6.52 -7.71
N VAL A 12 -10.31 -7.25 -8.28
CA VAL A 12 -10.06 -8.44 -9.09
C VAL A 12 -9.48 -8.07 -10.45
N LEU A 13 -9.99 -7.00 -11.08
CA LEU A 13 -9.47 -6.50 -12.34
C LEU A 13 -8.06 -5.92 -12.18
N ALA A 14 -7.81 -5.17 -11.09
CA ALA A 14 -6.48 -4.67 -10.74
C ALA A 14 -5.48 -5.81 -10.53
N ARG A 15 -5.92 -6.91 -9.90
CA ARG A 15 -5.12 -8.13 -9.75
C ARG A 15 -4.82 -8.80 -11.11
N ILE A 16 -5.81 -8.93 -11.99
CA ILE A 16 -5.63 -9.55 -13.32
C ILE A 16 -4.72 -8.69 -14.21
N VAL A 17 -4.87 -7.37 -14.19
CA VAL A 17 -4.01 -6.46 -14.95
C VAL A 17 -2.60 -6.47 -14.40
N ALA A 18 -2.41 -6.51 -13.07
CA ALA A 18 -1.10 -6.69 -12.46
C ALA A 18 -0.44 -7.99 -12.92
N GLU A 19 -1.14 -9.13 -12.81
CA GLU A 19 -0.63 -10.42 -13.26
C GLU A 19 -0.23 -10.42 -14.73
N ARG A 20 -0.97 -9.73 -15.61
CA ARG A 20 -0.62 -9.61 -17.03
C ARG A 20 0.52 -8.65 -17.31
N LEU A 21 0.60 -7.51 -16.63
CA LEU A 21 1.67 -6.54 -16.81
C LEU A 21 3.02 -7.05 -16.29
N PHE A 22 3.01 -7.90 -15.25
CA PHE A 22 4.19 -8.56 -14.72
C PHE A 22 4.61 -9.83 -15.49
N ALA A 23 3.75 -10.37 -16.36
CA ALA A 23 4.04 -11.54 -17.19
C ALA A 23 4.77 -11.21 -18.51
N GLU A 24 4.66 -9.98 -19.03
CA GLU A 24 5.16 -9.60 -20.37
C GLU A 24 6.49 -8.82 -20.40
N ARG A 25 7.24 -8.72 -19.30
CA ARG A 25 8.57 -8.05 -19.32
C ARG A 25 9.71 -9.05 -19.06
N PRO A 26 10.36 -9.57 -20.12
CA PRO A 26 11.69 -10.13 -20.00
C PRO A 26 12.68 -8.95 -19.90
N ASP A 27 13.19 -8.65 -18.69
CA ASP A 27 14.30 -7.71 -18.54
C ASP A 27 15.46 -8.33 -17.74
N GLU A 28 16.66 -8.12 -18.27
CA GLU A 28 17.94 -8.70 -17.85
C GLU A 28 18.43 -8.15 -16.48
N ASN A 29 17.64 -7.27 -15.85
CA ASN A 29 17.94 -6.55 -14.61
C ASN A 29 16.85 -6.81 -13.53
N GLY A 30 16.30 -8.02 -13.53
CA GLY A 30 15.01 -8.43 -12.94
C GLY A 30 14.70 -8.11 -11.46
N ARG A 31 15.60 -7.43 -10.73
CA ARG A 31 15.32 -6.84 -9.42
C ARG A 31 14.79 -5.40 -9.53
N VAL A 32 15.35 -4.59 -10.44
CA VAL A 32 14.96 -3.18 -10.61
C VAL A 32 13.67 -3.05 -11.42
N GLY A 33 13.51 -3.85 -12.48
CA GLY A 33 12.25 -3.95 -13.24
C GLY A 33 11.07 -4.37 -12.37
N ARG A 34 11.30 -5.26 -11.41
CA ARG A 34 10.25 -5.75 -10.50
C ARG A 34 9.85 -4.73 -9.43
N VAL A 35 10.81 -4.03 -8.82
CA VAL A 35 10.51 -2.98 -7.83
C VAL A 35 9.84 -1.78 -8.49
N SER A 36 10.31 -1.36 -9.67
CA SER A 36 9.69 -0.27 -10.42
C SER A 36 8.26 -0.61 -10.86
N GLY A 37 8.00 -1.85 -11.29
CA GLY A 37 6.64 -2.29 -11.62
C GLY A 37 5.69 -2.29 -10.42
N ILE A 38 6.14 -2.72 -9.23
CA ILE A 38 5.31 -2.69 -8.01
C ILE A 38 5.02 -1.26 -7.57
N LEU A 39 6.00 -0.36 -7.68
CA LEU A 39 5.81 1.05 -7.34
C LEU A 39 4.84 1.73 -8.32
N ALA A 40 5.01 1.49 -9.63
CA ALA A 40 4.09 2.00 -10.65
C ALA A 40 2.66 1.47 -10.44
N PHE A 41 2.52 0.19 -10.07
CA PHE A 41 1.23 -0.40 -9.74
C PHE A 41 0.59 0.22 -8.49
N ALA A 42 1.37 0.42 -7.42
CA ALA A 42 0.88 1.05 -6.19
C ALA A 42 0.42 2.50 -6.42
N PHE A 43 1.18 3.28 -7.20
CA PHE A 43 0.79 4.63 -7.60
C PHE A 43 -0.45 4.64 -8.49
N GLY A 44 -0.51 3.74 -9.48
CA GLY A 44 -1.70 3.59 -10.34
C GLY A 44 -2.95 3.24 -9.56
N ALA A 45 -2.85 2.32 -8.59
CA ALA A 45 -3.97 1.93 -7.73
C ALA A 45 -4.44 3.09 -6.82
N ALA A 46 -3.51 3.87 -6.28
CA ALA A 46 -3.82 5.06 -5.48
C ALA A 46 -4.54 6.14 -6.31
N LEU A 47 -4.05 6.43 -7.53
CA LEU A 47 -4.68 7.38 -8.45
C LEU A 47 -6.08 6.92 -8.86
N LEU A 48 -6.26 5.63 -9.16
CA LEU A 48 -7.58 5.11 -9.51
C LEU A 48 -8.55 5.20 -8.32
N ALA A 49 -8.10 4.90 -7.10
CA ALA A 49 -8.92 5.09 -5.90
C ALA A 49 -9.38 6.56 -5.77
N GLU A 50 -8.47 7.51 -5.98
CA GLU A 50 -8.78 8.95 -5.95
C GLU A 50 -9.83 9.34 -6.99
N THR A 51 -9.71 8.85 -8.23
CA THR A 51 -10.66 9.16 -9.31
C THR A 51 -12.08 8.64 -9.05
N ILE A 52 -12.21 7.57 -8.27
CA ILE A 52 -13.51 6.98 -7.88
C ILE A 52 -14.10 7.68 -6.64
N GLY A 53 -13.38 8.65 -6.06
CA GLY A 53 -13.77 9.35 -4.83
C GLY A 53 -13.48 8.55 -3.55
N ILE A 54 -12.67 7.50 -3.66
CA ILE A 54 -12.21 6.70 -2.52
C ILE A 54 -10.85 7.25 -2.07
N HIS A 55 -10.63 7.34 -0.76
CA HIS A 55 -9.38 7.90 -0.24
C HIS A 55 -8.16 7.13 -0.80
N PRO A 56 -7.11 7.81 -1.30
CA PRO A 56 -5.96 7.17 -1.97
C PRO A 56 -5.24 6.10 -1.14
N LEU A 57 -5.31 6.21 0.20
CA LEU A 57 -4.82 5.18 1.15
C LEU A 57 -5.39 3.79 0.85
N PHE A 58 -6.66 3.68 0.44
CA PHE A 58 -7.26 2.39 0.10
C PHE A 58 -6.64 1.79 -1.16
N GLY A 59 -6.32 2.60 -2.18
CA GLY A 59 -5.65 2.14 -3.40
C GLY A 59 -4.24 1.61 -3.12
N GLY A 60 -3.47 2.33 -2.28
CA GLY A 60 -2.15 1.87 -1.83
C GLY A 60 -2.22 0.59 -0.98
N PHE A 61 -3.20 0.50 -0.08
CA PHE A 61 -3.42 -0.72 0.72
C PHE A 61 -3.75 -1.92 -0.16
N LEU A 62 -4.65 -1.75 -1.12
CA LEU A 62 -5.08 -2.82 -2.00
C LEU A 62 -3.95 -3.29 -2.93
N ALA A 63 -3.11 -2.36 -3.40
CA ALA A 63 -1.88 -2.71 -4.11
C ALA A 63 -0.91 -3.54 -3.25
N GLY A 64 -0.79 -3.22 -1.96
CA GLY A 64 -0.01 -4.02 -1.01
C GLY A 64 -0.59 -5.42 -0.77
N VAL A 65 -1.92 -5.56 -0.70
CA VAL A 65 -2.61 -6.86 -0.55
C VAL A 65 -2.45 -7.74 -1.79
N VAL A 66 -2.49 -7.14 -2.98
CA VAL A 66 -2.33 -7.83 -4.27
C VAL A 66 -0.87 -8.16 -4.58
N MET A 67 0.09 -7.59 -3.84
CA MET A 67 1.52 -7.75 -4.09
C MET A 67 1.95 -9.23 -4.10
N PRO A 68 2.62 -9.71 -5.16
CA PRO A 68 2.98 -11.12 -5.29
C PRO A 68 4.04 -11.55 -4.26
N SER A 69 3.88 -12.76 -3.72
CA SER A 69 4.63 -13.34 -2.58
C SER A 69 6.11 -13.67 -2.82
N ASN A 70 6.81 -12.91 -3.66
CA ASN A 70 8.25 -13.12 -3.85
C ASN A 70 9.04 -12.72 -2.60
N ASP A 71 9.73 -13.68 -1.97
CA ASP A 71 10.47 -13.46 -0.72
C ASP A 71 11.57 -12.40 -0.82
N ALA A 72 12.17 -12.18 -1.99
CA ALA A 72 13.19 -11.13 -2.16
C ALA A 72 12.58 -9.72 -2.03
N VAL A 73 11.45 -9.48 -2.69
CA VAL A 73 10.79 -8.17 -2.66
C VAL A 73 10.09 -7.95 -1.33
N ARG A 74 9.42 -8.97 -0.79
CA ARG A 74 8.73 -8.89 0.50
C ARG A 74 9.71 -8.54 1.63
N ARG A 75 10.88 -9.19 1.68
CA ARG A 75 11.92 -8.87 2.68
C ARG A 75 12.45 -7.45 2.52
N PHE A 76 12.67 -7.00 1.28
CA PHE A 76 13.14 -5.64 1.03
C PHE A 76 12.11 -4.59 1.50
N VAL A 77 10.85 -4.73 1.10
CA VAL A 77 9.78 -3.81 1.52
C VAL A 77 9.59 -3.85 3.03
N LYS A 78 9.57 -5.05 3.64
CA LYS A 78 9.46 -5.19 5.09
C LYS A 78 10.60 -4.49 5.81
N SER A 79 11.85 -4.70 5.39
CA SER A 79 13.02 -4.07 6.02
C SER A 79 12.95 -2.54 5.96
N ARG A 80 12.56 -1.98 4.81
CA ARG A 80 12.39 -0.52 4.66
C ARG A 80 11.25 0.01 5.54
N LEU A 81 10.10 -0.64 5.53
CA LEU A 81 8.96 -0.26 6.36
C LEU A 81 9.27 -0.39 7.85
N GLU A 82 9.98 -1.43 8.26
CA GLU A 82 10.36 -1.66 9.65
C GLU A 82 11.27 -0.52 10.17
N THR A 83 12.26 -0.11 9.35
CA THR A 83 13.12 1.04 9.69
C THR A 83 12.31 2.33 9.78
N VAL A 84 11.49 2.65 8.76
CA VAL A 84 10.71 3.90 8.75
C VAL A 84 9.67 3.92 9.89
N THR A 85 9.01 2.79 10.11
CA THR A 85 8.01 2.64 11.17
C THR A 85 8.64 2.82 12.53
N SER A 86 9.76 2.17 12.80
CA SER A 86 10.38 2.23 14.12
C SER A 86 11.09 3.55 14.40
N VAL A 87 11.73 4.16 13.39
CA VAL A 87 12.56 5.36 13.59
C VAL A 87 11.72 6.64 13.59
N ILE A 88 10.66 6.69 12.78
CA ILE A 88 9.88 7.92 12.57
C ILE A 88 8.45 7.74 13.07
N LEU A 89 7.76 6.71 12.57
CA LEU A 89 6.32 6.56 12.75
C LEU A 89 5.94 6.24 14.20
N LEU A 90 6.73 5.40 14.88
CA LEU A 90 6.48 4.95 16.25
C LEU A 90 6.69 6.09 17.28
N PRO A 91 7.81 6.84 17.27
CA PRO A 91 7.95 8.02 18.13
C PRO A 91 6.87 9.08 17.87
N LEU A 92 6.54 9.30 16.59
CA LEU A 92 5.51 10.26 16.22
C LEU A 92 4.13 9.80 16.69
N PHE A 93 3.82 8.51 16.53
CA PHE A 93 2.60 7.88 17.04
C PHE A 93 2.48 8.04 18.56
N PHE A 94 3.54 7.76 19.32
CA PHE A 94 3.53 7.95 20.78
C PHE A 94 3.37 9.42 21.17
N THR A 95 3.97 10.34 20.42
CA THR A 95 3.79 11.78 20.65
C THR A 95 2.32 12.18 20.44
N PHE A 96 1.72 11.82 19.31
CA PHE A 96 0.31 12.14 19.04
C PHE A 96 -0.66 11.43 19.99
N ALA A 97 -0.44 10.16 20.28
CA ALA A 97 -1.26 9.40 21.22
C ALA A 97 -1.15 9.97 22.64
N GLY A 98 0.06 10.35 23.07
CA GLY A 98 0.31 11.02 24.34
C GLY A 98 -0.40 12.38 24.45
N LEU A 99 -0.33 13.20 23.39
CA LEU A 99 -1.02 14.50 23.34
C LEU A 99 -2.55 14.36 23.31
N ARG A 100 -3.10 13.33 22.64
CA ARG A 100 -4.56 13.05 22.68
C ARG A 100 -5.01 12.47 24.01
N THR A 101 -4.13 11.84 24.76
CA THR A 101 -4.45 11.28 26.07
C THR A 101 -4.40 12.41 27.10
N GLN A 102 -5.53 13.09 27.29
CA GLN A 102 -5.69 14.07 28.37
C GLN A 102 -5.60 13.37 29.73
N VAL A 103 -4.43 13.36 30.35
CA VAL A 103 -4.25 12.96 31.75
C VAL A 103 -4.85 14.02 32.72
N GLY A 104 -5.44 15.09 32.19
CA GLY A 104 -5.93 16.26 32.92
C GLY A 104 -7.40 16.22 33.38
N LEU A 105 -8.19 15.19 33.04
CA LEU A 105 -9.58 15.04 33.52
C LEU A 105 -9.72 14.08 34.72
N LEU A 106 -8.61 13.69 35.33
CA LEU A 106 -8.52 12.88 36.55
C LEU A 106 -8.13 13.73 37.78
N ARG A 107 -8.43 15.02 37.71
CA ARG A 107 -8.21 15.98 38.79
C ARG A 107 -9.38 16.98 38.84
N ASP A 108 -10.56 16.44 39.07
CA ASP A 108 -11.61 16.99 39.93
C ASP A 108 -12.48 15.82 40.42
#